data_AF-A0A5J4PCJ8-F1
#
_entry.id   AF-A0A5J4PCJ8-F1
#
_cell.length_a   1.000
_cell.length_b   1.000
_cell.length_c   1.000
_cell.angle_alpha   90.00
_cell.angle_beta   90.00
_cell.angle_gamma   90.00
#
_symmetry.space_group_name_H-M   'P 1'
#
loop_
_entity.id
_entity.type
_entity.pdbx_description
1 polymer ?
#
loop_
_entity_poly.entity_id
_entity_poly.type
_entity_poly.pdbx_seq_one_letter_code
_entity_poly.pdbx_strand_id
1 'polypeptide(L)'
;MDRRDFLRAVAVTGAAVTIRRAGAMDILSQSLGNIGNDKVDLVAIMGGEPEDMFRRGIDTLGGIKAFVKSGQKVVVKPNIGWDRTPELAGNSNPKLIGEIVKQCFAAGAKEVKVFDHTCDDWL
;
A
#
# COMPACT_ATOMS: atom_id res chain seq x y z
N MET A 1 -6.36 -29.40 1.63
CA MET A 1 -7.14 -29.26 0.38
C MET A 1 -6.15 -28.98 -0.74
N ASP A 2 -6.09 -29.83 -1.77
CA ASP A 2 -5.12 -29.70 -2.88
C ASP A 2 -5.56 -28.56 -3.83
N ARG A 3 -4.61 -27.87 -4.47
CA ARG A 3 -4.86 -26.76 -5.41
C ARG A 3 -5.81 -27.16 -6.53
N ARG A 4 -5.75 -28.43 -6.95
CA ARG A 4 -6.58 -28.97 -8.02
C ARG A 4 -8.02 -29.15 -7.58
N ASP A 5 -8.23 -29.56 -6.33
CA ASP A 5 -9.56 -29.72 -5.75
C ASP A 5 -10.22 -28.37 -5.51
N PHE A 6 -9.43 -27.38 -5.08
CA PHE A 6 -9.89 -26.00 -4.96
C PHE A 6 -10.33 -25.42 -6.30
N LEU A 7 -9.51 -25.54 -7.35
CA LEU A 7 -9.84 -25.01 -8.68
C LEU A 7 -11.07 -25.70 -9.30
N ARG A 8 -11.23 -27.01 -9.08
CA ARG A 8 -12.43 -27.75 -9.50
C ARG A 8 -13.66 -27.31 -8.73
N ALA A 9 -13.55 -27.13 -7.41
CA ALA A 9 -14.64 -26.63 -6.58
C ALA A 9 -15.08 -25.22 -7.00
N VAL A 10 -14.13 -24.32 -7.29
CA VAL A 10 -14.41 -22.97 -7.80
C VAL A 10 -15.09 -23.01 -9.17
N ALA A 11 -14.61 -23.84 -10.10
CA ALA A 11 -15.19 -23.95 -11.45
C ALA A 11 -16.63 -24.51 -11.43
N VAL A 12 -16.88 -25.56 -10.65
CA VAL A 12 -18.20 -26.19 -10.54
C VAL A 12 -19.19 -25.26 -9.82
N THR A 13 -18.76 -24.60 -8.75
CA THR A 13 -19.59 -23.63 -8.03
C THR A 13 -19.89 -22.40 -8.90
N GLY A 14 -18.90 -21.90 -9.65
CA GLY A 14 -19.09 -20.79 -10.58
C GLY A 14 -20.07 -21.11 -11.71
N ALA A 15 -20.02 -22.34 -12.25
CA ALA A 15 -20.97 -22.80 -13.27
C ALA A 15 -22.41 -22.89 -12.72
N ALA A 16 -22.60 -23.41 -11.51
CA ALA A 16 -23.92 -23.47 -10.86
C ALA A 16 -24.54 -22.08 -10.60
N VAL A 17 -23.71 -21.08 -10.26
CA VAL A 17 -24.15 -19.69 -10.07
C VAL A 17 -24.62 -19.06 -11.38
N THR A 18 -24.03 -19.41 -12.53
CA THR A 18 -24.45 -18.86 -13.83
C THR A 18 -25.83 -19.31 -14.32
N ILE A 19 -26.40 -20.37 -13.74
CA ILE A 19 -27.77 -20.83 -14.06
C ILE A 19 -28.81 -20.02 -13.26
N ARG A 20 -28.47 -19.50 -12.08
CA ARG A 20 -29.35 -18.62 -11.26
C ARG A 20 -29.21 -17.14 -11.63
N ARG A 21 -29.09 -16.85 -12.93
CA ARG A 21 -28.53 -15.62 -13.50
C ARG A 21 -29.32 -14.32 -13.31
N ALA A 22 -30.56 -14.35 -12.82
CA ALA A 22 -31.35 -13.13 -12.64
C ALA A 22 -31.19 -12.50 -11.24
N GLY A 23 -31.16 -13.31 -10.17
CA GLY A 23 -31.06 -12.81 -8.78
C GLY A 23 -29.65 -12.87 -8.20
N ALA A 24 -28.80 -13.78 -8.68
CA ALA A 24 -27.44 -13.95 -8.14
C ALA A 24 -26.53 -12.76 -8.48
N MET A 25 -26.75 -12.10 -9.63
CA MET A 25 -26.03 -10.88 -9.97
C MET A 25 -26.46 -9.69 -9.14
N ASP A 26 -27.72 -9.64 -8.71
CA ASP A 26 -28.24 -8.58 -7.83
C ASP A 26 -27.73 -8.75 -6.40
N ILE A 27 -27.63 -10.01 -5.92
CA ILE A 27 -27.02 -10.34 -4.63
C ILE A 27 -25.50 -10.12 -4.65
N LEU A 28 -24.82 -10.45 -5.75
CA LEU A 28 -23.39 -10.13 -5.91
C LEU A 28 -23.18 -8.62 -6.00
N SER A 29 -24.05 -7.89 -6.69
CA SER A 29 -24.06 -6.42 -6.74
C SER A 29 -24.39 -5.79 -5.39
N GLN A 30 -25.21 -6.42 -4.55
CA GLN A 30 -25.45 -5.98 -3.18
C GLN A 30 -24.27 -6.30 -2.26
N SER A 31 -23.58 -7.43 -2.45
CA SER A 31 -22.36 -7.77 -1.71
C SER A 31 -21.16 -6.91 -2.13
N LEU A 32 -21.11 -6.45 -3.38
CA LEU A 32 -20.10 -5.51 -3.89
C LEU A 32 -20.51 -4.05 -3.61
N GLY A 33 -21.82 -3.76 -3.58
CA GLY A 33 -22.40 -2.46 -3.22
C GLY A 33 -22.39 -2.19 -1.71
N ASN A 34 -22.26 -3.23 -0.89
CA ASN A 34 -21.94 -3.17 0.54
C ASN A 34 -20.44 -3.25 0.84
N ILE A 35 -19.54 -3.07 -0.14
CA ILE A 35 -18.21 -2.51 0.15
C ILE A 35 -18.42 -1.01 0.44
N GLY A 36 -19.26 -0.73 1.43
CA GLY A 36 -19.57 0.59 1.89
C GLY A 36 -18.48 1.01 2.83
N ASN A 37 -17.77 2.10 2.53
CA ASN A 37 -16.94 2.84 3.50
C ASN A 37 -15.91 2.01 4.30
N ASP A 38 -15.61 0.77 3.89
CA ASP A 38 -14.64 -0.04 4.58
C ASP A 38 -13.25 0.52 4.29
N LYS A 39 -12.54 0.76 5.38
CA LYS A 39 -11.21 1.33 5.38
C LYS A 39 -10.32 0.46 4.50
N VAL A 40 -9.73 1.04 3.45
CA VAL A 40 -8.80 0.32 2.58
C VAL A 40 -7.56 -0.03 3.40
N ASP A 41 -7.33 -1.32 3.65
CA ASP A 41 -6.19 -1.79 4.44
C ASP A 41 -4.91 -1.95 3.60
N LEU A 42 -5.03 -2.10 2.28
CA LEU A 42 -3.90 -2.30 1.38
C LEU A 42 -4.15 -1.64 0.02
N VAL A 43 -3.14 -0.95 -0.50
CA VAL A 43 -3.15 -0.33 -1.83
C VAL A 43 -1.92 -0.76 -2.61
N ALA A 44 -2.12 -1.18 -3.86
CA ALA A 44 -1.05 -1.47 -4.81
C ALA A 44 -1.12 -0.47 -5.98
N ILE A 45 -0.07 0.35 -6.13
CA ILE A 45 0.06 1.31 -7.23
C ILE A 45 1.22 0.89 -8.12
N MET A 46 1.02 0.95 -9.44
CA MET A 46 2.04 0.68 -10.44
C MET A 46 2.18 1.84 -11.43
N GLY A 47 3.38 1.96 -12.00
CA GLY A 47 3.72 2.93 -13.05
C GLY A 47 3.94 4.36 -12.53
N GLY A 48 4.94 5.05 -13.10
CA GLY A 48 5.31 6.42 -12.74
C GLY A 48 6.51 6.50 -11.78
N GLU A 49 6.87 7.72 -11.42
CA GLU A 49 7.98 8.00 -10.51
C GLU A 49 7.59 7.72 -9.04
N PRO A 50 8.56 7.44 -8.14
CA PRO A 50 8.29 7.05 -6.76
C PRO A 50 7.37 8.02 -5.99
N GLU A 51 7.52 9.33 -6.19
CA GLU A 51 6.70 10.36 -5.53
C GLU A 51 5.24 10.30 -5.99
N ASP A 52 5.00 10.10 -7.29
CA ASP A 52 3.65 10.03 -7.85
C ASP A 52 2.93 8.75 -7.45
N MET A 53 3.66 7.64 -7.35
CA MET A 53 3.09 6.40 -6.82
C MET A 53 2.74 6.55 -5.34
N PHE A 54 3.61 7.16 -4.54
CA PHE A 54 3.34 7.39 -3.12
C PHE A 54 2.14 8.31 -2.90
N ARG A 55 2.06 9.45 -3.59
CA ARG A 55 0.92 10.38 -3.48
C ARG A 55 -0.41 9.67 -3.74
N ARG A 56 -0.51 8.95 -4.87
CA ARG A 56 -1.73 8.19 -5.20
C ARG A 56 -2.03 7.11 -4.15
N GLY A 57 -1.01 6.41 -3.67
CA GLY A 57 -1.14 5.36 -2.68
C GLY A 57 -1.65 5.88 -1.34
N ILE A 58 -1.02 6.93 -0.79
CA ILE A 58 -1.41 7.50 0.49
C ILE A 58 -2.76 8.18 0.43
N ASP A 59 -3.10 8.84 -0.69
CA ASP A 59 -4.42 9.46 -0.89
C ASP A 59 -5.53 8.41 -0.89
N THR A 60 -5.29 7.25 -1.53
CA THR A 60 -6.22 6.12 -1.53
C THR A 60 -6.42 5.53 -0.12
N LEU A 61 -5.40 5.61 0.74
CA LEU A 61 -5.46 5.21 2.16
C LEU A 61 -6.11 6.28 3.07
N GLY A 62 -6.66 7.36 2.51
CA GLY A 62 -7.28 8.46 3.27
C GLY A 62 -6.32 9.62 3.59
N GLY A 63 -5.18 9.67 2.92
CA GLY A 63 -4.18 10.73 3.01
C GLY A 63 -3.25 10.62 4.21
N ILE A 64 -2.15 11.38 4.19
CA ILE A 64 -1.12 11.31 5.25
C ILE A 64 -1.68 11.65 6.65
N LYS A 65 -2.71 12.49 6.73
CA LYS A 65 -3.38 12.86 7.99
C LYS A 65 -4.13 11.70 8.64
N ALA A 66 -4.38 10.60 7.94
CA ALA A 66 -4.87 9.38 8.55
C ALA A 66 -3.86 8.78 9.54
N PHE A 67 -2.55 8.94 9.27
CA PHE A 67 -1.45 8.34 10.01
C PHE A 67 -0.69 9.34 10.89
N VAL A 68 -0.48 10.56 10.40
CA VAL A 68 0.28 11.61 11.09
C VAL A 68 -0.65 12.73 11.55
N LYS A 69 -0.58 13.08 12.83
CA LYS A 69 -1.33 14.17 13.44
C LYS A 69 -0.40 15.33 13.79
N SER A 70 -0.95 16.55 13.81
CA SER A 70 -0.20 17.76 14.15
C SER A 70 0.49 17.63 15.52
N GLY A 71 1.73 18.10 15.61
CA GLY A 71 2.56 18.06 16.81
C GLY A 71 3.29 16.73 17.07
N GLN A 72 2.99 15.66 16.32
CA GLN A 72 3.66 14.37 16.49
C GLN A 72 5.14 14.42 16.09
N LYS A 73 5.93 13.58 16.76
CA LYS A 73 7.29 13.24 16.33
C LYS A 73 7.21 11.93 15.53
N VAL A 74 7.67 11.95 14.29
CA VAL A 74 7.54 10.84 13.35
C VAL A 74 8.91 10.23 13.08
N VAL A 75 8.97 8.91 13.02
CA VAL A 75 10.14 8.19 12.51
C VAL A 75 9.78 7.64 11.13
N VAL A 76 10.62 7.90 10.15
CA VAL A 76 10.60 7.24 8.85
C VAL A 76 11.77 6.27 8.83
N LYS A 77 11.47 4.98 8.74
CA LYS A 77 12.47 3.89 8.72
C LYS A 77 12.57 3.33 7.29
N PRO A 78 13.36 3.97 6.40
CA PRO A 78 13.63 3.39 5.10
C PRO A 78 14.59 2.21 5.22
N ASN A 79 14.75 1.45 4.14
CA ASN A 79 15.93 0.62 3.95
C ASN A 79 17.03 1.52 3.37
N ILE A 80 18.05 1.86 4.15
CA ILE A 80 19.27 2.57 3.70
C ILE A 80 20.53 1.87 4.23
N GLY A 81 20.48 0.53 4.26
CA GLY A 81 21.51 -0.29 4.90
C GLY A 81 22.79 -0.50 4.08
N TRP A 82 22.79 -0.15 2.79
CA TRP A 82 23.88 -0.49 1.87
C TRP A 82 24.55 0.74 1.27
N ASP A 83 25.86 0.71 1.10
CA ASP A 83 26.63 1.70 0.33
C ASP A 83 26.44 1.46 -1.18
N ARG A 84 25.27 1.88 -1.67
CA ARG A 84 24.82 1.67 -3.05
C ARG A 84 24.20 2.94 -3.60
N THR A 85 24.52 3.24 -4.85
CA THR A 85 23.88 4.35 -5.57
C THR A 85 22.41 4.04 -5.88
N PRO A 86 21.54 5.05 -6.07
CA PRO A 86 20.12 4.83 -6.34
C PRO A 86 19.83 3.94 -7.55
N GLU A 87 20.69 3.97 -8.57
CA GLU A 87 20.55 3.20 -9.81
C GLU A 87 20.65 1.68 -9.59
N LEU A 88 21.34 1.26 -8.52
CA LEU A 88 21.48 -0.14 -8.14
C LEU A 88 20.28 -0.66 -7.33
N ALA A 89 19.35 0.21 -6.92
CA ALA A 89 18.12 -0.12 -6.21
C ALA A 89 18.31 -1.01 -4.96
N GLY A 90 19.47 -0.94 -4.29
CA GLY A 90 19.76 -1.70 -3.06
C GLY A 90 19.05 -1.15 -1.82
N ASN A 91 18.64 0.12 -1.87
CA ASN A 91 17.98 0.85 -0.80
C ASN A 91 16.61 1.37 -1.25
N SER A 92 15.78 1.81 -0.30
CA SER A 92 14.60 2.62 -0.60
C SER A 92 15.00 3.87 -1.41
N ASN A 93 14.25 4.16 -2.47
CA ASN A 93 14.56 5.27 -3.35
C ASN A 93 14.54 6.61 -2.58
N PRO A 94 15.59 7.46 -2.68
CA PRO A 94 15.68 8.71 -1.93
C PRO A 94 14.54 9.70 -2.23
N LYS A 95 14.00 9.67 -3.46
CA LYS A 95 12.84 10.49 -3.86
C LYS A 95 11.59 10.13 -3.04
N LEU A 96 11.35 8.83 -2.87
CA LEU A 96 10.23 8.31 -2.05
C LEU A 96 10.36 8.78 -0.59
N ILE A 97 11.56 8.64 -0.02
CA ILE A 97 11.84 9.07 1.36
C ILE A 97 11.58 10.58 1.50
N GLY A 98 12.08 11.38 0.55
CA GLY A 98 11.87 12.83 0.54
C GLY A 98 10.39 13.23 0.48
N GLU A 99 9.60 12.55 -0.34
CA GLU A 99 8.16 12.81 -0.44
C GLU A 99 7.41 12.45 0.85
N ILE A 100 7.72 11.31 1.47
CA ILE A 100 7.12 10.90 2.76
C ILE A 100 7.41 11.97 3.83
N VAL A 101 8.67 12.41 3.95
CA VAL A 101 9.08 13.42 4.93
C VAL A 101 8.33 14.74 4.71
N LYS A 102 8.22 15.21 3.45
CA LYS A 102 7.45 16.41 3.10
C LYS A 102 5.99 16.30 3.54
N GLN A 103 5.35 15.16 3.27
CA GLN A 103 3.96 14.93 3.66
C GLN A 103 3.77 14.85 5.18
N CYS A 104 4.71 14.26 5.93
CA CYS A 104 4.67 14.28 7.39
C CYS A 104 4.69 15.71 7.94
N PHE A 105 5.57 16.58 7.43
CA PHE A 105 5.60 17.99 7.82
C PHE A 105 4.34 18.75 7.38
N ALA A 106 3.84 18.50 6.16
CA ALA A 106 2.57 19.07 5.70
C ALA A 106 1.36 18.65 6.56
N ALA A 107 1.42 17.47 7.19
CA ALA A 107 0.44 17.01 8.17
C ALA A 107 0.58 17.68 9.55
N GLY A 108 1.65 18.45 9.78
CA GLY A 108 1.94 19.17 11.00
C GLY A 108 2.88 18.44 11.98
N ALA A 109 3.64 17.44 11.52
CA ALA A 109 4.64 16.81 12.38
C ALA A 109 5.62 17.85 12.95
N LYS A 110 5.90 17.77 14.26
CA LYS A 110 6.87 18.64 14.94
C LYS A 110 8.31 18.28 14.59
N GLU A 111 8.56 17.00 14.36
CA GLU A 111 9.89 16.44 14.11
C GLU A 111 9.73 15.20 13.25
N VAL A 112 10.60 15.02 12.25
CA VAL A 112 10.65 13.80 11.43
C VAL A 112 12.09 13.31 11.46
N LYS A 113 12.33 12.11 11.99
CA LYS A 113 13.65 11.47 12.01
C LYS A 113 13.70 10.38 10.95
N VAL A 114 14.72 10.43 10.10
CA VAL A 114 15.04 9.37 9.15
C VAL A 114 16.31 8.69 9.65
N PHE A 115 16.25 7.40 9.91
CA PHE A 115 17.43 6.64 10.32
C PHE A 115 17.28 5.19 9.91
N ASP A 116 18.43 4.51 9.81
CA ASP A 116 18.50 3.07 9.69
C ASP A 116 19.82 2.58 10.29
N HIS A 117 20.03 1.27 10.31
CA HIS A 117 21.28 0.64 10.72
C HIS A 117 21.99 0.08 9.49
N THR A 118 23.17 0.63 9.19
CA THR A 118 24.00 0.18 8.05
C THR A 118 24.45 -1.27 8.23
N CYS A 119 24.47 -2.02 7.13
CA CYS A 119 25.03 -3.38 7.05
C CYS A 119 26.49 -3.38 6.61
N ASP A 120 26.94 -2.32 5.93
CA ASP A 120 28.35 -2.15 5.58
C ASP A 120 29.13 -1.57 6.76
N ASP A 121 30.33 -2.09 6.97
CA ASP A 121 31.28 -1.56 7.94
C ASP A 121 31.72 -0.16 7.50
N TRP A 122 31.54 0.82 8.39
CA TRP A 122 32.08 2.16 8.19
C TRP A 122 33.52 2.16 8.71
N LEU A 123 34.49 2.37 7.82
CA LEU A 123 35.89 2.62 8.17
C LEU A 123 36.09 4.00 8.79
#